data_AF-A0A6P8V4E7-F1
#
_entry.id   AF-A0A6P8V4E7-F1
#
_cell.length_a   1.000
_cell.length_b   1.000
_cell.length_c   1.000
_cell.angle_alpha   90.00
_cell.angle_beta   90.00
_cell.angle_gamma   90.00
#
_symmetry.space_group_name_H-M   'P 1'
#
loop_
_entity.id
_entity.type
_entity.pdbx_description
1 polymer ?
#
loop_
_entity_poly.entity_id
_entity_poly.type
_entity_poly.pdbx_seq_one_letter_code
_entity_poly.pdbx_strand_id
1 'polypeptide(L)'
;MLPLKEKDKPVVQKLLSAGCCARCVLRFCCVSVQAVYRKPHQETLKELQAFIGNTENGKSQDSVAADSTEENNKSHDATVPEPADEPADDPPSKRAKLELSGTEAPSEEDAAEEKLTEEPSVCVVCLGILQELCGTTQAVKIAEKVKAEKYEFETLVLSVSLPAQLCVREVSVCGVCV
;
A
#
# COMPACT_ATOMS: atom_id res chain seq x y z
N MET A 1 -2.66 -19.05 -10.11
CA MET A 1 -3.89 -18.23 -10.07
C MET A 1 -4.27 -17.99 -8.62
N LEU A 2 -4.62 -16.76 -8.30
CA LEU A 2 -5.10 -16.36 -6.97
C LEU A 2 -6.62 -16.61 -6.90
N PRO A 3 -7.18 -16.99 -5.73
CA PRO A 3 -8.62 -17.23 -5.55
C PRO A 3 -9.38 -15.91 -5.35
N LEU A 4 -9.22 -14.98 -6.30
CA LEU A 4 -9.85 -13.66 -6.32
C LEU A 4 -10.97 -13.61 -7.37
N LYS A 5 -11.96 -12.75 -7.17
CA LYS A 5 -13.13 -12.57 -8.04
C LYS A 5 -13.08 -11.18 -8.68
N GLU A 6 -13.73 -11.00 -9.83
CA GLU A 6 -13.74 -9.73 -10.58
C GLU A 6 -14.06 -8.50 -9.71
N LYS A 7 -15.04 -8.64 -8.79
CA LYS A 7 -15.42 -7.61 -7.81
C LYS A 7 -14.30 -7.16 -6.86
N ASP A 8 -13.24 -7.96 -6.70
CA ASP A 8 -12.12 -7.69 -5.81
C ASP A 8 -11.03 -6.84 -6.53
N LYS A 9 -11.06 -6.74 -7.88
CA LYS A 9 -10.12 -5.92 -8.68
C LYS A 9 -9.96 -4.46 -8.19
N PRO A 10 -11.02 -3.65 -7.99
CA PRO A 10 -10.86 -2.27 -7.54
C PRO A 10 -10.21 -2.19 -6.14
N VAL A 11 -10.50 -3.16 -5.27
CA VAL A 11 -9.87 -3.26 -3.94
C VAL A 11 -8.39 -3.62 -4.08
N VAL A 12 -8.04 -4.62 -4.90
CA VAL A 12 -6.65 -4.99 -5.18
C VAL A 12 -5.86 -3.80 -5.72
N GLN A 13 -6.40 -3.09 -6.72
CA GLN A 13 -5.75 -1.93 -7.32
C GLN A 13 -5.54 -0.81 -6.29
N LYS A 14 -6.57 -0.43 -5.54
CA LYS A 14 -6.49 0.64 -4.52
C LYS A 14 -5.51 0.30 -3.40
N LEU A 15 -5.48 -0.96 -2.95
CA LEU A 15 -4.53 -1.43 -1.91
C LEU A 15 -3.09 -1.46 -2.40
N LEU A 16 -2.83 -1.91 -3.63
CA LEU A 16 -1.49 -1.89 -4.23
C LEU A 16 -1.00 -0.44 -4.40
N SER A 17 -1.83 0.45 -4.95
CA SER A 17 -1.52 1.88 -5.09
C SER A 17 -1.27 2.58 -3.74
N ALA A 18 -1.90 2.12 -2.66
CA ALA A 18 -1.65 2.60 -1.30
C ALA A 18 -0.37 2.02 -0.66
N GLY A 19 0.39 1.16 -1.34
CA GLY A 19 1.62 0.56 -0.80
C GLY A 19 1.38 -0.66 0.11
N CYS A 20 0.30 -1.41 -0.09
CA CYS A 20 0.11 -2.70 0.58
C CYS A 20 0.90 -3.82 -0.12
N CYS A 21 1.65 -4.60 0.65
CA CYS A 21 2.30 -5.81 0.13
C CYS A 21 1.28 -6.87 -0.30
N ALA A 22 1.70 -7.77 -1.19
CA ALA A 22 0.83 -8.78 -1.80
C ALA A 22 0.08 -9.66 -0.77
N ARG A 23 0.73 -10.01 0.34
CA ARG A 23 0.10 -10.79 1.43
C ARG A 23 -0.94 -9.98 2.21
N CYS A 24 -0.76 -8.67 2.37
CA CYS A 24 -1.78 -7.80 2.95
C CYS A 24 -2.99 -7.66 2.01
N VAL A 25 -2.77 -7.49 0.71
CA VAL A 25 -3.85 -7.44 -0.29
C VAL A 25 -4.74 -8.69 -0.21
N LEU A 26 -4.13 -9.88 -0.23
CA LEU A 26 -4.87 -11.15 -0.10
C LEU A 26 -5.70 -11.23 1.19
N ARG A 27 -5.18 -10.68 2.29
CA ARG A 27 -5.85 -10.66 3.60
C ARG A 27 -7.08 -9.75 3.59
N PHE A 28 -6.98 -8.55 3.02
CA PHE A 28 -8.12 -7.64 2.87
C PHE A 28 -9.15 -8.13 1.84
N CYS A 29 -8.71 -8.88 0.82
CA CYS A 29 -9.60 -9.62 -0.09
C CYS A 29 -10.16 -10.92 0.52
N CYS A 30 -10.01 -11.14 1.83
CA CYS A 30 -10.55 -12.29 2.57
C CYS A 30 -10.11 -13.67 2.04
N VAL A 31 -8.93 -13.78 1.42
CA VAL A 31 -8.40 -15.07 0.93
C VAL A 31 -7.98 -15.93 2.11
N SER A 32 -8.68 -17.05 2.33
CA SER A 32 -8.39 -18.00 3.43
C SER A 32 -7.41 -19.12 3.05
N VAL A 33 -7.05 -19.26 1.76
CA VAL A 33 -6.23 -20.37 1.26
C VAL A 33 -4.76 -20.15 1.62
N GLN A 34 -4.31 -20.80 2.71
CA GLN A 34 -2.94 -20.64 3.24
C GLN A 34 -1.82 -20.87 2.22
N ALA A 35 -1.99 -21.78 1.26
CA ALA A 35 -0.98 -22.09 0.25
C ALA A 35 -0.57 -20.85 -0.57
N VAL A 36 -1.49 -19.90 -0.78
CA VAL A 36 -1.21 -18.66 -1.51
C VAL A 36 -0.23 -17.76 -0.75
N TYR A 37 -0.35 -17.69 0.58
CA TYR A 37 0.53 -16.87 1.43
C TYR A 37 1.96 -17.43 1.54
N ARG A 38 2.15 -18.73 1.29
CA ARG A 38 3.47 -19.38 1.33
C ARG A 38 4.30 -19.15 0.07
N LYS A 39 3.71 -18.59 -1.00
CA LYS A 39 4.43 -18.21 -2.20
C LYS A 39 5.48 -17.12 -1.93
N PRO A 40 6.52 -17.01 -2.76
CA PRO A 40 7.40 -15.85 -2.81
C PRO A 40 6.61 -14.55 -2.97
N HIS A 41 7.08 -13.48 -2.33
CA HIS A 41 6.41 -12.17 -2.34
C HIS A 41 6.27 -11.62 -3.77
N GLN A 42 7.36 -11.67 -4.55
CA GLN A 42 7.39 -11.16 -5.92
C GLN A 42 6.46 -11.93 -6.87
N GLU A 43 6.33 -13.25 -6.73
CA GLU A 43 5.40 -14.06 -7.55
C GLU A 43 3.94 -13.68 -7.26
N THR A 44 3.61 -13.56 -5.97
CA THR A 44 2.26 -13.15 -5.55
C THR A 44 1.93 -11.75 -6.05
N LEU A 45 2.89 -10.81 -5.99
CA LEU A 45 2.74 -9.46 -6.51
C LEU A 45 2.49 -9.44 -8.03
N LYS A 46 3.25 -10.22 -8.80
CA LYS A 46 3.06 -10.38 -10.24
C LYS A 46 1.69 -10.99 -10.59
N GLU A 47 1.24 -11.99 -9.84
CA GLU A 47 -0.12 -12.54 -10.03
C GLU A 47 -1.22 -11.51 -9.72
N LEU A 48 -1.03 -10.62 -8.74
CA LEU A 48 -1.97 -9.51 -8.46
C LEU A 48 -1.96 -8.43 -9.56
N GLN A 49 -0.77 -8.08 -10.07
CA GLN A 49 -0.60 -7.12 -11.17
C GLN A 49 -1.24 -7.65 -12.48
N ALA A 50 -1.01 -8.92 -12.82
CA ALA A 50 -1.67 -9.56 -13.96
C ALA A 50 -3.20 -9.64 -13.76
N PHE A 51 -3.66 -9.86 -12.53
CA PHE A 51 -5.09 -9.91 -12.22
C PHE A 51 -5.80 -8.57 -12.48
N ILE A 52 -5.19 -7.42 -12.15
CA ILE A 52 -5.78 -6.10 -12.45
C ILE A 52 -5.68 -5.70 -13.93
N GLY A 53 -4.57 -6.04 -14.61
CA GLY A 53 -4.31 -5.65 -16.01
C GLY A 53 -5.28 -6.26 -17.03
N ASN A 54 -5.91 -7.39 -16.73
CA ASN A 54 -6.85 -8.09 -17.62
C ASN A 54 -8.22 -7.38 -17.78
N THR A 55 -8.29 -6.06 -17.70
CA THR A 55 -9.54 -5.27 -17.66
C THR A 55 -9.75 -4.40 -18.91
N GLU A 56 -8.70 -4.11 -19.68
CA GLU A 56 -8.72 -3.02 -20.67
C GLU A 56 -9.28 -3.41 -22.06
N ASN A 57 -9.31 -4.70 -22.43
CA ASN A 57 -9.79 -5.16 -23.75
C ASN A 57 -11.33 -5.29 -23.87
N GLY A 58 -12.09 -4.52 -23.08
CA GLY A 58 -13.47 -4.88 -22.72
C GLY A 58 -14.57 -3.83 -22.90
N LYS A 59 -14.34 -2.66 -23.51
CA LYS A 59 -15.41 -1.73 -23.96
C LYS A 59 -14.92 -0.56 -24.82
N SER A 60 -15.11 -0.68 -26.13
CA SER A 60 -15.25 0.46 -27.05
C SER A 60 -16.05 0.02 -28.28
N GLN A 61 -17.37 0.24 -28.23
CA GLN A 61 -18.21 0.29 -29.42
C GLN A 61 -18.84 1.68 -29.51
N ASP A 62 -18.80 2.21 -30.74
CA ASP A 62 -19.10 3.56 -31.17
C ASP A 62 -20.47 4.14 -30.78
N SER A 63 -20.43 5.45 -30.46
CA SER A 63 -21.32 6.51 -30.99
C SER A 63 -22.78 6.60 -30.47
N VAL A 64 -23.50 7.74 -30.52
CA VAL A 64 -23.32 9.04 -31.21
C VAL A 64 -23.73 10.21 -30.26
N ALA A 65 -23.40 11.45 -30.64
CA ALA A 65 -23.76 12.77 -30.07
C ALA A 65 -25.30 13.03 -29.91
N ALA A 66 -25.82 14.17 -29.41
CA ALA A 66 -25.26 15.53 -29.27
C ALA A 66 -26.02 16.45 -28.26
N ASP A 67 -25.34 17.50 -27.80
CA ASP A 67 -25.76 18.94 -27.74
C ASP A 67 -27.05 19.32 -26.96
N SER A 68 -27.02 20.10 -25.88
CA SER A 68 -26.77 21.57 -25.79
C SER A 68 -27.03 22.01 -24.30
N THR A 69 -27.02 23.26 -23.79
CA THR A 69 -26.85 24.66 -24.29
C THR A 69 -26.10 25.51 -23.21
N GLU A 70 -26.19 26.85 -23.21
CA GLU A 70 -25.47 27.81 -22.31
C GLU A 70 -26.39 28.67 -21.40
N GLU A 71 -25.77 29.60 -20.64
CA GLU A 71 -26.34 30.80 -19.95
C GLU A 71 -27.07 30.59 -18.58
N ASN A 72 -27.11 31.53 -17.58
CA ASN A 72 -26.58 32.90 -17.43
C ASN A 72 -26.49 33.41 -15.94
N ASN A 73 -25.72 34.48 -15.70
CA ASN A 73 -25.83 35.53 -14.64
C ASN A 73 -25.79 35.18 -13.11
N LYS A 74 -25.54 36.11 -12.14
CA LYS A 74 -24.70 37.35 -12.01
C LYS A 74 -24.84 37.95 -10.57
N SER A 75 -23.74 38.46 -9.97
CA SER A 75 -23.64 39.44 -8.84
C SER A 75 -24.29 39.10 -7.46
N HIS A 76 -23.64 39.35 -6.31
CA HIS A 76 -23.44 40.70 -5.75
C HIS A 76 -22.30 40.82 -4.72
N ASP A 77 -21.89 42.06 -4.43
CA ASP A 77 -20.81 42.50 -3.54
C ASP A 77 -21.36 43.32 -2.34
N ALA A 78 -20.70 43.27 -1.15
CA ALA A 78 -20.70 44.29 -0.08
C ALA A 78 -19.91 43.88 1.22
N THR A 79 -18.70 44.44 1.39
CA THR A 79 -18.18 45.17 2.59
C THR A 79 -18.39 44.66 4.06
N VAL A 80 -17.31 44.10 4.67
CA VAL A 80 -16.48 44.61 5.83
C VAL A 80 -17.18 45.43 6.96
N PRO A 81 -16.85 45.32 8.29
CA PRO A 81 -15.57 44.91 8.94
C PRO A 81 -15.64 43.93 10.15
N GLU A 82 -14.45 43.62 10.70
CA GLU A 82 -14.19 42.90 11.97
C GLU A 82 -14.56 43.69 13.24
N PRO A 83 -14.46 43.07 14.43
CA PRO A 83 -13.23 43.32 15.21
C PRO A 83 -12.58 42.06 15.81
N ALA A 84 -11.30 42.20 16.15
CA ALA A 84 -10.45 41.19 16.76
C ALA A 84 -10.82 40.85 18.21
N ASP A 85 -10.56 39.60 18.61
CA ASP A 85 -9.86 39.27 19.87
C ASP A 85 -9.29 37.84 19.79
N GLU A 86 -7.96 37.75 19.84
CA GLU A 86 -7.12 36.54 19.95
C GLU A 86 -6.61 36.48 21.41
N PRO A 87 -6.44 35.29 22.03
CA PRO A 87 -5.25 34.51 21.69
C PRO A 87 -5.41 32.98 21.64
N ALA A 88 -4.80 32.44 20.58
CA ALA A 88 -4.24 31.11 20.39
C ALA A 88 -3.92 30.24 21.63
N ASP A 89 -4.30 28.96 21.51
CA ASP A 89 -3.65 27.82 22.18
C ASP A 89 -3.61 26.64 21.17
N ASP A 90 -2.62 26.63 20.28
CA ASP A 90 -2.47 25.63 19.18
C ASP A 90 -1.50 24.49 19.59
N PRO A 91 -1.90 23.20 19.52
CA PRO A 91 -1.06 22.09 19.99
C PRO A 91 0.25 21.88 19.20
N PRO A 92 1.35 21.45 19.85
CA PRO A 92 2.70 21.45 19.26
C PRO A 92 2.92 20.35 18.21
N SER A 93 2.51 20.64 16.96
CA SER A 93 2.78 19.81 15.78
C SER A 93 4.26 19.87 15.37
N LYS A 94 5.08 18.93 15.88
CA LYS A 94 6.49 18.77 15.51
C LYS A 94 6.65 18.32 14.04
N ARG A 95 6.64 19.27 13.10
CA ARG A 95 7.05 19.02 11.71
C ARG A 95 8.58 18.99 11.62
N ALA A 96 9.15 17.85 11.25
CA ALA A 96 10.55 17.77 10.87
C ALA A 96 10.74 18.41 9.49
N LYS A 97 11.55 19.47 9.42
CA LYS A 97 11.95 20.13 8.18
C LYS A 97 13.05 19.29 7.51
N LEU A 98 12.72 18.63 6.41
CA LEU A 98 13.66 17.85 5.62
C LEU A 98 13.93 18.60 4.32
N GLU A 99 15.13 19.17 4.21
CA GLU A 99 15.53 20.00 3.07
C GLU A 99 15.68 19.13 1.81
N LEU A 100 14.98 19.48 0.73
CA LEU A 100 15.32 19.01 -0.61
C LEU A 100 16.47 19.87 -1.16
N SER A 101 17.53 19.24 -1.66
CA SER A 101 18.66 19.94 -2.27
C SER A 101 18.94 19.44 -3.68
N GLY A 102 18.83 20.36 -4.64
CA GLY A 102 19.79 20.50 -5.74
C GLY A 102 19.81 19.43 -6.83
N THR A 103 19.13 19.72 -7.94
CA THR A 103 19.39 19.11 -9.25
C THR A 103 20.78 19.48 -9.77
N GLU A 104 21.57 18.50 -10.21
CA GLU A 104 22.60 18.68 -11.24
C GLU A 104 22.50 17.54 -12.27
N ALA A 105 22.63 17.87 -13.55
CA ALA A 105 22.77 16.94 -14.67
C ALA A 105 24.07 17.29 -15.41
N PRO A 106 24.72 16.33 -16.11
CA PRO A 106 24.40 16.20 -17.54
C PRO A 106 24.58 14.80 -18.19
N SER A 107 24.13 14.74 -19.46
CA SER A 107 24.59 13.88 -20.58
C SER A 107 24.44 12.34 -20.52
N GLU A 108 23.33 11.88 -21.10
CA GLU A 108 23.19 11.02 -22.31
C GLU A 108 24.16 9.84 -22.61
N GLU A 109 23.54 8.76 -23.14
CA GLU A 109 24.09 7.60 -23.89
C GLU A 109 24.92 6.53 -23.14
N ASP A 110 24.22 5.55 -22.53
CA ASP A 110 24.21 4.17 -23.07
C ASP A 110 22.91 3.44 -22.71
N ALA A 111 22.39 2.62 -23.62
CA ALA A 111 21.10 1.93 -23.50
C ALA A 111 21.24 0.57 -22.78
N ALA A 112 21.62 0.61 -21.51
CA ALA A 112 21.48 -0.55 -20.63
C ALA A 112 20.01 -0.72 -20.22
N GLU A 113 19.42 -1.87 -20.54
CA GLU A 113 18.08 -2.25 -20.11
C GLU A 113 18.09 -2.48 -18.58
N GLU A 114 17.97 -1.39 -17.81
CA GLU A 114 17.80 -1.45 -16.36
C GLU A 114 16.52 -2.19 -16.05
N LYS A 115 16.69 -3.50 -15.81
CA LYS A 115 15.71 -4.32 -15.13
C LYS A 115 15.53 -3.75 -13.73
N LEU A 116 14.59 -2.82 -13.60
CA LEU A 116 14.07 -2.27 -12.35
C LEU A 116 13.56 -3.41 -11.46
N THR A 117 14.48 -4.09 -10.79
CA THR A 117 14.22 -4.76 -9.53
C THR A 117 14.05 -3.67 -8.50
N GLU A 118 12.91 -2.99 -8.55
CA GLU A 118 12.45 -2.18 -7.43
C GLU A 118 12.46 -3.06 -6.19
N GLU A 119 13.37 -2.75 -5.26
CA GLU A 119 13.37 -3.35 -3.94
C GLU A 119 11.97 -3.12 -3.33
N PRO A 120 11.27 -4.19 -2.91
CA PRO A 120 9.85 -4.09 -2.58
C PRO A 120 9.66 -3.13 -1.40
N SER A 121 8.91 -2.05 -1.62
CA SER A 121 8.68 -1.04 -0.60
C SER A 121 8.05 -1.62 0.68
N VAL A 122 8.42 -1.06 1.84
CA VAL A 122 7.91 -1.51 3.14
C VAL A 122 6.40 -1.26 3.21
N CYS A 123 5.64 -2.33 3.44
CA CYS A 123 4.19 -2.31 3.45
C CYS A 123 3.64 -1.31 4.47
N VAL A 124 2.78 -0.38 4.01
CA VAL A 124 2.18 0.65 4.87
C VAL A 124 1.29 0.06 5.99
N VAL A 125 0.80 -1.17 5.81
CA VAL A 125 -0.04 -1.87 6.79
C VAL A 125 0.80 -2.69 7.76
N CYS A 126 1.62 -3.62 7.26
CA CYS A 126 2.30 -4.62 8.11
C CYS A 126 3.78 -4.33 8.39
N LEU A 127 4.35 -3.22 7.90
CA LEU A 127 5.72 -2.79 8.24
C LEU A 127 6.78 -3.91 8.08
N GLY A 128 6.73 -4.64 6.95
CA GLY A 128 7.64 -5.76 6.66
C GLY A 128 7.24 -7.12 7.27
N ILE A 129 6.27 -7.17 8.21
CA ILE A 129 5.90 -8.41 8.93
C ILE A 129 5.50 -9.53 7.96
N LEU A 130 4.68 -9.22 6.95
CA LEU A 130 4.26 -10.17 5.93
C LEU A 130 5.11 -10.10 4.65
N GLN A 131 6.33 -9.55 4.72
CA GLN A 131 7.30 -9.48 3.61
C GLN A 131 8.52 -10.36 3.94
N GLU A 132 9.64 -9.80 4.39
CA GLU A 132 10.85 -10.55 4.75
C GLU A 132 10.73 -11.23 6.12
N LEU A 133 10.00 -10.60 7.06
CA LEU A 133 9.96 -11.03 8.47
C LEU A 133 9.25 -12.37 8.68
N CYS A 134 8.30 -12.75 7.82
CA CYS A 134 7.67 -14.07 7.81
C CYS A 134 8.32 -15.06 6.82
N GLY A 135 9.52 -14.76 6.31
CA GLY A 135 10.28 -15.62 5.41
C GLY A 135 11.04 -16.75 6.12
N THR A 136 11.42 -17.78 5.37
CA THR A 136 12.26 -18.90 5.85
C THR A 136 13.57 -18.42 6.48
N THR A 137 14.21 -17.40 5.92
CA THR A 137 15.45 -16.80 6.47
C THR A 137 15.31 -16.37 7.93
N GLN A 138 14.17 -15.79 8.30
CA GLN A 138 13.93 -15.32 9.66
C GLN A 138 13.49 -16.48 10.58
N ALA A 139 12.70 -17.42 10.07
CA ALA A 139 12.38 -18.65 10.78
C ALA A 139 13.62 -19.49 11.12
N VAL A 140 14.60 -19.57 10.21
CA VAL A 140 15.90 -20.25 10.43
C VAL A 140 16.68 -19.54 11.55
N LYS A 141 16.84 -18.22 11.51
CA LYS A 141 17.52 -17.46 12.59
C LYS A 141 16.85 -17.64 13.95
N ILE A 142 15.52 -17.71 14.00
CA ILE A 142 14.78 -17.99 15.24
C ILE A 142 15.10 -19.42 15.71
N ALA A 143 15.03 -20.41 14.83
CA ALA A 143 15.33 -21.80 15.16
C ALA A 143 16.78 -22.02 15.60
N GLU A 144 17.74 -21.32 15.00
CA GLU A 144 19.16 -21.33 15.39
C GLU A 144 19.35 -20.77 16.79
N LYS A 145 18.72 -19.63 17.11
CA LYS A 145 18.74 -19.07 18.48
C LYS A 145 18.15 -20.03 19.50
N VAL A 146 16.99 -20.63 19.22
CA VAL A 146 16.35 -21.61 20.13
C VAL A 146 17.24 -22.84 20.34
N LYS A 147 17.92 -23.33 19.29
CA LYS A 147 18.85 -24.47 19.39
C LYS A 147 20.13 -24.13 20.18
N ALA A 148 20.61 -22.89 20.12
CA ALA A 148 21.80 -22.45 20.85
C ALA A 148 21.64 -22.55 22.38
N GLU A 149 20.42 -22.37 22.88
CA GLU A 149 20.07 -22.48 24.31
C GLU A 149 19.95 -23.94 24.81
N LYS A 150 19.93 -24.93 23.91
CA LYS A 150 19.94 -26.38 24.23
C LYS A 150 18.81 -26.87 25.14
N TYR A 151 17.63 -26.27 25.07
CA TYR A 151 16.44 -26.79 25.75
C TYR A 151 16.06 -28.19 25.26
N GLU A 152 15.61 -29.05 26.16
CA GLU A 152 14.98 -30.33 25.84
C GLU A 152 13.46 -30.12 25.68
N PHE A 153 12.91 -30.39 24.49
CA PHE A 153 11.49 -30.28 24.20
C PHE A 153 11.07 -31.15 23.01
N GLU A 154 9.87 -31.72 23.07
CA GLU A 154 9.26 -32.44 21.94
C GLU A 154 8.37 -31.55 21.06
N THR A 155 7.83 -30.47 21.63
CA THR A 155 6.92 -29.52 20.97
C THR A 155 7.28 -28.08 21.37
N LEU A 156 6.85 -27.11 20.56
CA LEU A 156 7.09 -25.69 20.81
C LEU A 156 5.83 -24.86 20.54
N VAL A 157 5.70 -23.74 21.23
CA VAL A 157 4.66 -22.72 20.97
C VAL A 157 5.36 -21.43 20.58
N LEU A 158 5.07 -20.93 19.37
CA LEU A 158 5.58 -19.64 18.90
C LEU A 158 4.61 -18.53 19.31
N SER A 159 4.96 -17.77 20.35
CA SER A 159 4.28 -16.51 20.68
C SER A 159 4.88 -15.36 19.87
N VAL A 160 4.04 -14.57 19.21
CA VAL A 160 4.45 -13.40 18.41
C VAL A 160 3.73 -12.17 18.93
N SER A 161 4.50 -11.19 19.42
CA SER A 161 3.99 -9.87 19.78
C SER A 161 4.23 -8.91 18.63
N LEU A 162 3.20 -8.17 18.21
CA LEU A 162 3.27 -7.19 17.13
C LEU A 162 3.10 -5.76 17.66
N PRO A 163 3.70 -4.74 17.04
CA PRO A 163 3.56 -3.36 17.49
C PRO A 163 2.11 -2.85 17.45
N ALA A 164 1.63 -2.20 18.52
CA ALA A 164 0.23 -1.78 18.66
C ALA A 164 -0.24 -0.81 17.56
N GLN A 165 0.66 -0.01 16.97
CA GLN A 165 0.34 0.90 15.87
C GLN A 165 -0.12 0.19 14.58
N LEU A 166 0.09 -1.13 14.44
CA LEU A 166 -0.47 -1.88 13.32
C LEU A 166 -2.00 -1.88 13.32
N CYS A 167 -2.64 -1.88 14.50
CA CYS A 167 -4.10 -1.84 14.60
C CYS A 167 -4.67 -0.56 13.97
N VAL A 168 -4.01 0.59 14.18
CA VAL A 168 -4.40 1.86 13.56
C VAL A 168 -4.23 1.80 12.04
N ARG A 169 -3.09 1.26 11.56
CA ARG A 169 -2.79 1.11 10.13
C ARG A 169 -3.79 0.18 9.42
N GLU A 170 -4.16 -0.91 10.07
CA GLU A 170 -5.16 -1.86 9.57
C GLU A 170 -6.54 -1.22 9.46
N VAL A 171 -7.01 -0.52 10.51
CA VAL A 171 -8.29 0.20 10.48
C VAL A 171 -8.30 1.30 9.42
N SER A 172 -7.21 2.07 9.28
CA SER A 172 -7.13 3.12 8.27
C SER A 172 -7.25 2.57 6.84
N VAL A 173 -6.68 1.39 6.57
CA VAL A 173 -6.74 0.78 5.23
C VAL A 173 -8.06 0.06 4.98
N CYS A 174 -8.72 -0.50 6.00
CA CYS A 174 -10.12 -0.94 5.87
C CYS A 174 -11.05 0.21 5.45
N GLY A 175 -10.87 1.42 6.01
CA GLY A 175 -11.63 2.60 5.61
C GLY A 175 -11.36 3.07 4.17
N VAL A 176 -10.22 2.71 3.58
CA VAL A 176 -9.89 2.98 2.17
C VAL A 176 -10.64 2.03 1.22
N CYS A 177 -11.15 0.89 1.69
CA CYS A 177 -11.88 -0.08 0.85
C CYS A 177 -13.40 0.17 0.76
N VAL A 178 -13.91 1.18 1.47
CA VAL A 178 -15.30 1.66 1.44
C VAL A 178 -15.40 2.91 0.56
#